data_AF-A0AAU6D4U3-F1
#
_entry.id   AF-A0AAU6D4U3-F1
#
_cell.length_a   1.000
_cell.length_b   1.000
_cell.length_c   1.000
_cell.angle_alpha   90.00
_cell.angle_beta   90.00
_cell.angle_gamma   90.00
#
_symmetry.space_group_name_H-M   'P 1'
#
loop_
_entity.id
_entity.type
_entity.pdbx_description
1 polymer ?
#
loop_
_entity_poly.entity_id
_entity_poly.type
_entity_poly.pdbx_seq_one_letter_code
_entity_poly.pdbx_strand_id
1 'polypeptide(L)'
;MIPANVNDAPPLVYTDSIDVPVLFRDGPDSRPFKQWRTAAALPWPSNAAFPDHDGWYLPTTTWREILKAATEVGRDVTPNLLHVPQLAHAELVARVAPLYAYIGMHHFVPKKPKAPLPGSTGRRLTVNAVYEYATEQSARHALGYRLGMTMAEWACRSLMGLGQTWHIEDGGPDPSLEHLFKNPSLKLPDLWGRHEAENAYWLIEAKGGNVRVKRLRDGWVQLEGGSKILGAYAHRRVLVGASVQPGGDLFLTVDHDHHPGNPPLPHPGGKIPPGAPSTPEDHLGEDDDALMGTARAQMLTFLALRSAPASRLRTVALSSDRTTRRRRRDGLTTPLENDEATLAARTRARGAAIGADDPTRYEWARAIGLDDFLTCRIPGTELQLGMSRRLFAACAQLHREDQAIAERTPGMRAEDRDRVEEDADEDAELERRRTQGRIFREQQEDARPRIAPRVRAAYDRGDTERWNQLLPSAQEPPLDLTEHPDLLEAATPETYLALRQEDLPQRGR
;
A
#
# COMPACT_ATOMS: atom_id res chain seq x y z
N MET A 1 -26.99 18.66 -10.62
CA MET A 1 -27.73 17.86 -9.63
C MET A 1 -27.42 16.40 -9.94
N ILE A 2 -26.38 15.84 -9.32
CA ILE A 2 -25.98 14.44 -9.55
C ILE A 2 -26.94 13.58 -8.73
N PRO A 3 -27.59 12.55 -9.29
CA PRO A 3 -28.48 11.71 -8.50
C PRO A 3 -27.68 11.02 -7.40
N ALA A 4 -28.08 11.23 -6.15
CA ALA A 4 -27.73 10.34 -5.06
C ALA A 4 -28.38 8.98 -5.34
N ASN A 5 -27.61 7.91 -5.10
CA ASN A 5 -27.99 6.48 -5.13
C ASN A 5 -28.22 5.84 -6.51
N VAL A 6 -27.19 5.09 -6.95
CA VAL A 6 -27.41 3.74 -7.48
C VAL A 6 -26.49 2.80 -6.70
N ASN A 7 -26.91 2.42 -5.49
CA ASN A 7 -26.17 1.48 -4.63
C ASN A 7 -26.19 0.03 -5.14
N ASP A 8 -26.91 -0.25 -6.23
CA ASP A 8 -27.16 -1.61 -6.75
C ASP A 8 -26.47 -1.92 -8.09
N ALA A 9 -25.71 -0.98 -8.68
CA ALA A 9 -24.95 -1.28 -9.89
C ALA A 9 -23.73 -2.16 -9.55
N PRO A 10 -23.46 -3.24 -10.31
CA PRO A 10 -22.25 -4.04 -10.13
C PRO A 10 -21.01 -3.16 -10.37
N PRO A 11 -19.90 -3.39 -9.66
CA PRO A 11 -18.66 -2.65 -9.85
C PRO A 11 -18.18 -2.75 -11.31
N LEU A 12 -17.57 -1.68 -11.79
CA LEU A 12 -17.00 -1.63 -13.14
C LEU A 12 -15.89 -2.69 -13.27
N VAL A 13 -15.90 -3.42 -14.38
CA VAL A 13 -14.89 -4.45 -14.69
C VAL A 13 -13.85 -3.85 -15.63
N TYR A 14 -12.59 -3.90 -15.21
CA TYR A 14 -11.42 -3.41 -15.93
C TYR A 14 -10.62 -4.58 -16.52
N THR A 15 -9.70 -4.29 -17.44
CA THR A 15 -8.88 -5.32 -18.10
C THR A 15 -7.97 -6.06 -17.12
N ASP A 16 -7.67 -5.50 -15.95
CA ASP A 16 -6.88 -6.14 -14.90
C ASP A 16 -7.71 -6.59 -13.69
N SER A 17 -9.04 -6.59 -13.78
CA SER A 17 -9.90 -7.03 -12.69
C SER A 17 -9.84 -8.54 -12.46
N ILE A 18 -9.80 -8.94 -11.20
CA ILE A 18 -9.61 -10.31 -10.73
C ILE A 18 -10.51 -10.59 -9.52
N ASP A 19 -10.99 -11.83 -9.43
CA ASP A 19 -11.83 -12.26 -8.32
C ASP A 19 -10.99 -13.03 -7.29
N VAL A 20 -10.97 -12.57 -6.04
CA VAL A 20 -10.20 -13.22 -4.97
C VAL A 20 -11.17 -13.97 -4.05
N PRO A 21 -11.14 -15.31 -3.97
CA PRO A 21 -11.99 -16.02 -3.02
C PRO A 21 -11.48 -15.78 -1.60
N VAL A 22 -12.38 -15.39 -0.69
CA VAL A 22 -12.08 -15.11 0.72
C VAL A 22 -12.97 -15.97 1.60
N LEU A 23 -12.38 -16.76 2.49
CA LEU A 23 -13.09 -17.38 3.61
C LEU A 23 -12.96 -16.46 4.82
N PHE A 24 -14.06 -15.85 5.24
CA PHE A 24 -14.14 -15.02 6.42
C PHE A 24 -14.74 -15.84 7.57
N ARG A 25 -14.12 -15.84 8.75
CA ARG A 25 -14.60 -16.60 9.91
C ARG A 25 -14.06 -16.15 11.27
N ASP A 26 -14.77 -16.56 12.32
CA ASP A 26 -14.35 -16.40 13.71
C ASP A 26 -13.18 -17.36 14.07
N GLY A 27 -11.98 -16.80 14.19
CA GLY A 27 -10.76 -17.51 14.61
C GLY A 27 -10.23 -18.57 13.62
N PRO A 28 -9.00 -19.09 13.87
CA PRO A 28 -8.30 -19.95 12.94
C PRO A 28 -8.80 -21.39 13.04
N ASP A 29 -9.32 -21.90 11.93
CA ASP A 29 -9.61 -23.33 11.76
C ASP A 29 -8.81 -23.94 10.59
N SER A 30 -9.00 -25.23 10.36
CA SER A 30 -8.42 -26.01 9.29
C SER A 30 -8.54 -25.30 7.95
N ARG A 31 -7.47 -25.35 7.15
CA ARG A 31 -7.47 -24.80 5.79
C ARG A 31 -8.60 -25.49 5.00
N PRO A 32 -9.48 -24.73 4.32
CA PRO A 32 -10.51 -25.33 3.49
C PRO A 32 -9.87 -26.00 2.26
N PHE A 33 -9.81 -27.33 2.25
CA PHE A 33 -9.21 -28.06 1.12
C PHE A 33 -10.15 -28.09 -0.08
N LYS A 34 -9.79 -27.37 -1.15
CA LYS A 34 -10.53 -27.26 -2.43
C LYS A 34 -11.96 -26.71 -2.35
N GLN A 35 -12.52 -26.46 -1.16
CA GLN A 35 -13.88 -25.94 -0.98
C GLN A 35 -14.10 -24.62 -1.71
N TRP A 36 -13.08 -23.76 -1.76
CA TRP A 36 -13.09 -22.48 -2.49
C TRP A 36 -13.46 -22.62 -3.98
N ARG A 37 -13.26 -23.80 -4.62
CA ARG A 37 -13.63 -24.06 -6.03
C ARG A 37 -15.12 -24.31 -6.23
N THR A 38 -15.82 -24.74 -5.18
CA THR A 38 -17.19 -25.24 -5.25
C THR A 38 -18.16 -24.51 -4.33
N ALA A 39 -17.64 -23.74 -3.37
CA ALA A 39 -18.41 -22.96 -2.42
C ALA A 39 -19.43 -22.06 -3.13
N ALA A 40 -20.57 -21.85 -2.49
CA ALA A 40 -21.46 -20.76 -2.85
C ALA A 40 -20.88 -19.50 -2.20
N ALA A 41 -20.17 -18.69 -2.99
CA ALA A 41 -19.65 -17.43 -2.50
C ALA A 41 -20.73 -16.35 -2.54
N LEU A 42 -20.67 -15.41 -1.61
CA LEU A 42 -21.47 -14.20 -1.58
C LEU A 42 -20.65 -13.01 -2.11
N PRO A 43 -21.29 -11.94 -2.61
CA PRO A 43 -20.59 -10.68 -2.82
C PRO A 43 -20.07 -10.16 -1.48
N TRP A 44 -18.91 -9.49 -1.48
CA TRP A 44 -18.48 -8.75 -0.30
C TRP A 44 -19.47 -7.60 -0.06
N PRO A 45 -19.98 -7.39 1.17
CA PRO A 45 -21.12 -6.49 1.43
C PRO A 45 -20.85 -5.06 0.94
N SER A 46 -19.69 -4.53 1.28
CA SER A 46 -19.11 -3.32 0.69
C SER A 46 -17.64 -3.26 1.03
N ASN A 47 -16.80 -2.70 0.15
CA ASN A 47 -15.43 -2.38 0.54
C ASN A 47 -15.50 -1.36 1.69
N ALA A 48 -14.62 -1.52 2.67
CA ALA A 48 -14.65 -0.85 3.97
C ALA A 48 -15.64 -1.37 5.02
N ALA A 49 -16.30 -2.51 4.78
CA ALA A 49 -17.16 -3.13 5.78
C ALA A 49 -16.74 -4.55 6.09
N PHE A 50 -17.03 -4.94 7.33
CA PHE A 50 -16.97 -6.33 7.77
C PHE A 50 -18.17 -7.11 7.23
N PRO A 51 -17.97 -8.36 6.81
CA PRO A 51 -19.07 -9.28 6.65
C PRO A 51 -19.75 -9.55 7.99
N ASP A 52 -21.09 -9.56 7.99
CA ASP A 52 -21.89 -9.84 9.19
C ASP A 52 -21.84 -11.30 9.63
N HIS A 53 -21.42 -12.20 8.73
CA HIS A 53 -21.45 -13.64 8.94
C HIS A 53 -20.24 -14.35 8.34
N ASP A 54 -19.84 -15.44 8.99
CA ASP A 54 -18.87 -16.39 8.47
C ASP A 54 -19.30 -16.95 7.11
N GLY A 55 -18.34 -17.08 6.20
CA GLY A 55 -18.65 -17.64 4.89
C GLY A 55 -17.61 -17.40 3.81
N TRP A 56 -17.94 -17.91 2.64
CA TRP A 56 -17.17 -17.65 1.43
C TRP A 56 -17.67 -16.38 0.76
N TYR A 57 -16.75 -15.50 0.45
CA TYR A 57 -16.98 -14.27 -0.27
C TYR A 57 -16.12 -14.22 -1.53
N LEU A 58 -16.58 -13.42 -2.49
CA LEU A 58 -15.91 -13.21 -3.76
C LEU A 58 -15.75 -11.72 -4.09
N PRO A 59 -14.88 -10.99 -3.39
CA PRO A 59 -14.50 -9.64 -3.79
C PRO A 59 -13.80 -9.64 -5.16
N THR A 60 -14.12 -8.61 -5.94
CA THR A 60 -13.42 -8.29 -7.19
C THR A 60 -12.52 -7.09 -6.92
N THR A 61 -11.28 -7.16 -7.38
CA THR A 61 -10.26 -6.09 -7.28
C THR A 61 -9.51 -5.99 -8.59
N THR A 62 -8.59 -5.06 -8.72
CA THR A 62 -7.68 -4.93 -9.86
C THR A 62 -6.27 -5.39 -9.49
N TRP A 63 -5.47 -5.81 -10.49
CA TRP A 63 -4.05 -6.10 -10.28
C TRP A 63 -3.30 -4.88 -9.76
N ARG A 64 -3.62 -3.70 -10.29
CA ARG A 64 -3.03 -2.42 -9.87
C ARG A 64 -3.27 -2.11 -8.38
N GLU A 65 -4.40 -2.50 -7.82
CA GLU A 65 -4.71 -2.37 -6.39
C GLU A 65 -3.85 -3.30 -5.52
N ILE A 66 -3.61 -4.53 -5.99
CA ILE A 66 -2.68 -5.47 -5.32
C ILE A 66 -1.25 -4.90 -5.35
N LEU A 67 -0.83 -4.31 -6.47
CA LEU A 67 0.51 -3.72 -6.58
C LEU A 67 0.67 -2.48 -5.69
N LYS A 68 -0.37 -1.63 -5.56
CA LYS A 68 -0.40 -0.52 -4.59
C LYS A 68 -0.16 -1.02 -3.17
N ALA A 69 -0.84 -2.10 -2.77
CA ALA A 69 -0.60 -2.73 -1.47
C ALA A 69 0.85 -3.26 -1.35
N ALA A 70 1.39 -3.85 -2.41
CA ALA A 70 2.75 -4.39 -2.42
C ALA A 70 3.83 -3.30 -2.27
N THR A 71 3.63 -2.10 -2.84
CA THR A 71 4.60 -1.01 -2.73
C THR A 71 4.65 -0.40 -1.33
N GLU A 72 3.54 -0.46 -0.59
CA GLU A 72 3.40 0.21 0.70
C GLU A 72 3.67 -0.69 1.89
N VAL A 73 3.29 -1.96 1.80
CA VAL A 73 3.44 -2.90 2.91
C VAL A 73 4.89 -3.33 3.13
N GLY A 74 5.23 -3.53 4.40
CA GLY A 74 6.46 -4.15 4.85
C GLY A 74 7.14 -3.32 5.93
N ARG A 75 8.33 -3.78 6.33
CA ARG A 75 9.19 -3.02 7.23
C ARG A 75 9.58 -1.70 6.57
N ASP A 76 9.59 -0.62 7.35
CA ASP A 76 10.09 0.65 6.87
C ASP A 76 11.63 0.63 6.86
N VAL A 77 12.18 0.39 5.67
CA VAL A 77 13.63 0.37 5.43
C VAL A 77 14.21 1.76 5.18
N THR A 78 13.38 2.79 5.03
CA THR A 78 13.83 4.11 4.59
C THR A 78 14.84 4.80 5.52
N PRO A 79 14.87 4.56 6.85
CA PRO A 79 15.99 5.02 7.69
C PRO A 79 17.35 4.49 7.23
N ASN A 80 17.40 3.26 6.70
CA ASN A 80 18.62 2.66 6.16
C ASN A 80 18.98 3.20 4.77
N LEU A 81 18.08 3.94 4.12
CA LEU A 81 18.27 4.48 2.78
C LEU A 81 18.60 5.97 2.77
N LEU A 82 18.64 6.64 3.94
CA LEU A 82 18.82 8.09 4.04
C LEU A 82 20.07 8.63 3.32
N HIS A 83 21.16 7.85 3.32
CA HIS A 83 22.43 8.21 2.67
C HIS A 83 22.64 7.55 1.30
N VAL A 84 21.73 6.64 0.90
CA VAL A 84 21.79 5.89 -0.37
C VAL A 84 20.39 5.79 -1.00
N PRO A 85 19.72 6.92 -1.24
CA PRO A 85 18.31 6.95 -1.64
C PRO A 85 18.03 6.18 -2.94
N GLN A 86 19.03 6.01 -3.81
CA GLN A 86 18.92 5.22 -5.04
C GLN A 86 18.55 3.74 -4.81
N LEU A 87 18.85 3.18 -3.63
CA LEU A 87 18.48 1.80 -3.29
C LEU A 87 16.97 1.63 -3.05
N ALA A 88 16.21 2.72 -2.96
CA ALA A 88 14.75 2.65 -2.91
C ALA A 88 14.16 1.93 -4.13
N HIS A 89 14.76 2.09 -5.31
CA HIS A 89 14.38 1.32 -6.49
C HIS A 89 14.55 -0.18 -6.29
N ALA A 90 15.66 -0.61 -5.68
CA ALA A 90 15.94 -2.02 -5.44
C ALA A 90 14.95 -2.65 -4.44
N GLU A 91 14.56 -1.92 -3.40
CA GLU A 91 13.52 -2.39 -2.47
C GLU A 91 12.14 -2.47 -3.15
N LEU A 92 11.76 -1.48 -3.98
CA LEU A 92 10.53 -1.56 -4.76
C LEU A 92 10.52 -2.79 -5.69
N VAL A 93 11.65 -3.09 -6.33
CA VAL A 93 11.85 -4.31 -7.12
C VAL A 93 11.67 -5.55 -6.24
N ALA A 94 12.29 -5.59 -5.07
CA ALA A 94 12.19 -6.73 -4.14
C ALA A 94 10.77 -6.97 -3.61
N ARG A 95 9.92 -5.93 -3.57
CA ARG A 95 8.51 -6.03 -3.19
C ARG A 95 7.64 -6.54 -4.33
N VAL A 96 7.84 -6.01 -5.54
CA VAL A 96 6.91 -6.19 -6.67
C VAL A 96 7.32 -7.30 -7.63
N ALA A 97 8.60 -7.41 -7.97
CA ALA A 97 9.07 -8.36 -8.98
C ALA A 97 8.72 -9.84 -8.68
N PRO A 98 8.76 -10.33 -7.42
CA PRO A 98 8.33 -11.69 -7.13
C PRO A 98 6.87 -11.96 -7.51
N LEU A 99 5.99 -10.97 -7.39
CA LEU A 99 4.58 -11.11 -7.75
C LEU A 99 4.44 -11.31 -9.26
N TYR A 100 5.09 -10.49 -10.08
CA TYR A 100 5.12 -10.67 -11.54
C TYR A 100 5.80 -11.96 -11.99
N ALA A 101 6.90 -12.32 -11.33
CA ALA A 101 7.70 -13.48 -11.73
C ALA A 101 6.96 -14.80 -11.52
N TYR A 102 6.06 -14.88 -10.54
CA TYR A 102 5.51 -16.16 -10.07
C TYR A 102 3.99 -16.26 -10.03
N ILE A 103 3.27 -15.14 -10.04
CA ILE A 103 1.80 -15.13 -10.11
C ILE A 103 1.37 -14.95 -11.57
N GLY A 104 0.36 -15.70 -11.98
CA GLY A 104 -0.29 -15.59 -13.27
C GLY A 104 -1.79 -15.41 -13.11
N MET A 105 -2.44 -14.88 -14.15
CA MET A 105 -3.89 -14.68 -14.20
C MET A 105 -4.52 -15.64 -15.21
N HIS A 106 -5.71 -16.16 -14.91
CA HIS A 106 -6.46 -16.97 -15.87
C HIS A 106 -7.97 -16.86 -15.73
N HIS A 107 -8.67 -17.23 -16.80
CA HIS A 107 -10.11 -17.43 -16.75
C HIS A 107 -10.45 -18.67 -15.93
N PHE A 108 -11.38 -18.51 -14.99
CA PHE A 108 -11.93 -19.56 -14.16
C PHE A 108 -13.26 -20.03 -14.74
N VAL A 109 -13.32 -21.34 -15.02
CA VAL A 109 -14.54 -22.00 -15.46
C VAL A 109 -15.08 -22.82 -14.29
N PRO A 110 -16.20 -22.43 -13.66
CA PRO A 110 -16.76 -23.19 -12.56
C PRO A 110 -17.18 -24.59 -13.03
N LYS A 111 -16.90 -25.60 -12.20
CA LYS A 111 -17.22 -27.01 -12.51
C LYS A 111 -18.71 -27.32 -12.65
N LYS A 112 -19.57 -26.47 -12.09
CA LYS A 112 -21.02 -26.53 -12.24
C LYS A 112 -21.49 -25.19 -12.78
N PRO A 113 -22.43 -25.14 -13.74
CA PRO A 113 -23.03 -23.89 -14.17
C PRO A 113 -23.79 -23.29 -12.99
N LYS A 114 -23.17 -22.32 -12.31
CA LYS A 114 -23.84 -21.38 -11.43
C LYS A 114 -23.93 -20.07 -12.19
N ALA A 115 -25.02 -19.32 -12.01
CA ALA A 115 -25.06 -17.95 -12.49
C ALA A 115 -23.83 -17.21 -11.93
N PRO A 116 -23.06 -16.50 -12.78
CA PRO A 116 -21.94 -15.72 -12.29
C PRO A 116 -22.43 -14.72 -11.25
N LEU A 117 -21.66 -14.53 -10.18
CA LEU A 117 -21.97 -13.50 -9.20
C LEU A 117 -21.93 -12.14 -9.91
N PRO A 118 -22.94 -11.28 -9.76
CA PRO A 118 -22.92 -9.94 -10.33
C PRO A 118 -21.62 -9.21 -9.96
N GLY A 119 -20.95 -8.60 -10.95
CA GLY A 119 -19.67 -7.92 -10.77
C GLY A 119 -18.43 -8.81 -10.79
N SER A 120 -18.56 -10.14 -10.76
CA SER A 120 -17.41 -11.04 -10.92
C SER A 120 -16.91 -11.07 -12.36
N THR A 121 -15.58 -11.16 -12.50
CA THR A 121 -14.87 -11.09 -13.79
C THR A 121 -14.65 -12.48 -14.39
N GLY A 122 -14.75 -13.52 -13.58
CA GLY A 122 -14.38 -14.88 -13.96
C GLY A 122 -12.88 -15.04 -14.15
N ARG A 123 -12.05 -14.16 -13.57
CA ARG A 123 -10.58 -14.27 -13.60
C ARG A 123 -10.01 -14.50 -12.21
N ARG A 124 -9.00 -15.35 -12.12
CA ARG A 124 -8.36 -15.75 -10.87
C ARG A 124 -6.84 -15.64 -10.99
N LEU A 125 -6.20 -15.45 -9.84
CA LEU A 125 -4.75 -15.54 -9.70
C LEU A 125 -4.34 -16.98 -9.37
N THR A 126 -3.22 -17.42 -9.92
CA THR A 126 -2.58 -18.73 -9.66
C THR A 126 -1.07 -18.54 -9.66
N VAL A 127 -0.32 -19.54 -9.20
CA VAL A 127 1.11 -19.61 -9.54
C VAL A 127 1.30 -19.99 -11.02
N ASN A 128 2.34 -19.46 -11.65
CA ASN A 128 2.68 -19.73 -13.05
C ASN A 128 3.66 -20.93 -13.21
N ALA A 129 4.00 -21.26 -14.45
CA ALA A 129 4.90 -22.37 -14.78
C ALA A 129 6.32 -22.20 -14.20
N VAL A 130 6.83 -20.98 -14.08
CA VAL A 130 8.15 -20.72 -13.48
C VAL A 130 8.15 -21.15 -12.02
N TYR A 131 7.12 -20.73 -11.26
CA TYR A 131 6.95 -21.15 -9.87
C TYR A 131 6.85 -22.66 -9.72
N GLU A 132 6.07 -23.30 -10.58
CA GLU A 132 5.78 -24.73 -10.50
C GLU A 132 7.03 -25.58 -10.78
N TYR A 133 7.79 -25.25 -11.83
CA TYR A 133 8.83 -26.14 -12.36
C TYR A 133 10.27 -25.66 -12.14
N ALA A 134 10.51 -24.36 -11.95
CA ALA A 134 11.85 -23.78 -12.02
C ALA A 134 12.31 -23.04 -10.75
N THR A 135 11.39 -22.68 -9.84
CA THR A 135 11.74 -21.81 -8.71
C THR A 135 12.36 -22.56 -7.53
N GLU A 136 13.52 -22.08 -7.09
CA GLU A 136 14.21 -22.53 -5.89
C GLU A 136 13.40 -22.31 -4.60
N GLN A 137 13.71 -23.07 -3.55
CA GLN A 137 12.99 -23.00 -2.28
C GLN A 137 13.07 -21.61 -1.62
N SER A 138 14.23 -20.96 -1.67
CA SER A 138 14.45 -19.60 -1.15
C SER A 138 13.51 -18.59 -1.82
N ALA A 139 13.44 -18.60 -3.14
CA ALA A 139 12.54 -17.75 -3.92
C ALA A 139 11.06 -18.07 -3.67
N ARG A 140 10.69 -19.34 -3.46
CA ARG A 140 9.33 -19.72 -3.05
C ARG A 140 8.95 -19.15 -1.67
N HIS A 141 9.89 -19.15 -0.72
CA HIS A 141 9.67 -18.55 0.59
C HIS A 141 9.55 -17.03 0.50
N ALA A 142 10.41 -16.37 -0.30
CA ALA A 142 10.35 -14.93 -0.53
C ALA A 142 9.01 -14.51 -1.15
N LEU A 143 8.54 -15.22 -2.19
CA LEU A 143 7.19 -15.01 -2.72
C LEU A 143 6.13 -15.20 -1.66
N GLY A 144 6.19 -16.29 -0.89
CA GLY A 144 5.21 -16.57 0.16
C GLY A 144 5.13 -15.45 1.20
N TYR A 145 6.26 -14.88 1.60
CA TYR A 145 6.29 -13.72 2.49
C TYR A 145 5.68 -12.47 1.83
N ARG A 146 6.16 -12.08 0.63
CA ARG A 146 5.68 -10.88 -0.07
C ARG A 146 4.19 -10.96 -0.41
N LEU A 147 3.71 -12.11 -0.88
CA LEU A 147 2.30 -12.35 -1.15
C LEU A 147 1.46 -12.29 0.13
N GLY A 148 1.94 -12.86 1.24
CA GLY A 148 1.27 -12.77 2.54
C GLY A 148 1.06 -11.33 2.98
N MET A 149 2.14 -10.55 3.05
CA MET A 149 2.09 -9.13 3.44
C MET A 149 1.19 -8.32 2.49
N THR A 150 1.37 -8.49 1.18
CA THR A 150 0.60 -7.76 0.15
C THR A 150 -0.90 -8.02 0.27
N MET A 151 -1.30 -9.29 0.41
CA MET A 151 -2.72 -9.62 0.50
C MET A 151 -3.32 -9.27 1.86
N ALA A 152 -2.52 -9.28 2.94
CA ALA A 152 -2.96 -8.78 4.24
C ALA A 152 -3.21 -7.27 4.19
N GLU A 153 -2.30 -6.51 3.59
CA GLU A 153 -2.45 -5.06 3.36
C GLU A 153 -3.68 -4.76 2.51
N TRP A 154 -3.81 -5.43 1.37
CA TRP A 154 -4.96 -5.29 0.49
C TRP A 154 -6.29 -5.60 1.20
N ALA A 155 -6.35 -6.74 1.92
CA ALA A 155 -7.57 -7.14 2.61
C ALA A 155 -7.92 -6.20 3.76
N CYS A 156 -6.94 -5.77 4.56
CA CYS A 156 -7.24 -4.90 5.69
C CYS A 156 -7.61 -3.49 5.24
N ARG A 157 -6.83 -2.89 4.34
CA ARG A 157 -7.04 -1.49 3.94
C ARG A 157 -8.11 -1.34 2.87
N SER A 158 -7.95 -2.03 1.75
CA SER A 158 -8.83 -1.88 0.59
C SER A 158 -10.20 -2.50 0.85
N LEU A 159 -10.21 -3.76 1.32
CA LEU A 159 -11.43 -4.52 1.48
C LEU A 159 -12.17 -4.23 2.81
N MET A 160 -11.46 -4.18 3.93
CA MET A 160 -12.09 -4.02 5.26
C MET A 160 -12.03 -2.60 5.82
N GLY A 161 -11.27 -1.67 5.21
CA GLY A 161 -11.31 -0.26 5.56
C GLY A 161 -10.44 0.21 6.71
N LEU A 162 -9.40 -0.56 7.01
CA LEU A 162 -8.31 -0.10 7.86
C LEU A 162 -7.61 1.13 7.27
N GLY A 163 -7.15 2.03 8.15
CA GLY A 163 -6.27 3.13 7.79
C GLY A 163 -4.86 2.65 7.39
N GLN A 164 -3.83 3.46 7.63
CA GLN A 164 -2.45 3.07 7.36
C GLN A 164 -2.01 1.92 8.27
N THR A 165 -1.31 0.94 7.72
CA THR A 165 -0.66 -0.14 8.50
C THR A 165 0.81 0.18 8.75
N TRP A 166 1.32 -0.38 9.84
CA TRP A 166 2.67 -0.18 10.34
C TRP A 166 3.21 -1.53 10.83
N HIS A 167 4.52 -1.74 10.74
CA HIS A 167 5.10 -2.96 11.28
C HIS A 167 5.06 -2.92 12.81
N ILE A 168 4.75 -4.03 13.48
CA ILE A 168 4.64 -4.03 14.95
C ILE A 168 5.96 -3.63 15.62
N GLU A 169 7.07 -4.02 14.99
CA GLU A 169 8.44 -3.76 15.46
C GLU A 169 8.78 -2.26 15.49
N ASP A 170 7.97 -1.41 14.83
CA ASP A 170 8.15 0.05 14.86
C ASP A 170 7.65 0.69 16.18
N GLY A 171 7.12 -0.10 17.12
CA GLY A 171 6.74 0.36 18.46
C GLY A 171 5.29 0.10 18.85
N GLY A 172 4.48 -0.41 17.92
CA GLY A 172 3.08 -0.73 18.18
C GLY A 172 2.18 0.51 18.40
N PRO A 173 0.91 0.30 18.79
CA PRO A 173 -0.14 1.32 18.80
C PRO A 173 -0.10 2.34 19.94
N ASP A 174 0.61 2.05 21.04
CA ASP A 174 0.67 2.88 22.24
C ASP A 174 2.15 3.15 22.60
N PRO A 175 2.60 4.42 22.57
CA PRO A 175 3.98 4.78 22.94
C PRO A 175 4.40 4.31 24.33
N SER A 176 3.48 4.21 25.30
CA SER A 176 3.80 3.73 26.65
C SER A 176 4.11 2.22 26.69
N LEU A 177 3.63 1.47 25.70
CA LEU A 177 3.82 0.02 25.56
C LEU A 177 4.92 -0.34 24.55
N GLU A 178 5.58 0.67 23.98
CA GLU A 178 6.53 0.53 22.89
C GLU A 178 7.65 -0.49 23.18
N HIS A 179 8.24 -0.42 24.38
CA HIS A 179 9.28 -1.33 24.82
C HIS A 179 8.85 -2.82 24.82
N LEU A 180 7.56 -3.11 24.98
CA LEU A 180 7.02 -4.47 24.93
C LEU A 180 6.89 -4.96 23.48
N PHE A 181 6.39 -4.11 22.58
CA PHE A 181 6.27 -4.46 21.16
C PHE A 181 7.62 -4.57 20.44
N LYS A 182 8.64 -3.91 20.97
CA LYS A 182 10.01 -3.98 20.46
C LYS A 182 10.84 -5.12 21.05
N ASN A 183 10.26 -5.98 21.88
CA ASN A 183 10.98 -7.09 22.49
C ASN A 183 11.13 -8.27 21.51
N PRO A 184 12.35 -8.58 21.02
CA PRO A 184 12.58 -9.61 20.00
C PRO A 184 12.33 -11.04 20.50
N SER A 185 12.27 -11.25 21.82
CA SER A 185 11.93 -12.55 22.40
C SER A 185 10.44 -12.88 22.35
N LEU A 186 9.59 -11.89 22.10
CA LEU A 186 8.15 -12.07 22.02
C LEU A 186 7.73 -12.45 20.60
N LYS A 187 6.82 -13.41 20.52
CA LYS A 187 6.13 -13.76 19.26
C LYS A 187 5.00 -12.76 19.05
N LEU A 188 5.24 -11.77 18.20
CA LEU A 188 4.33 -10.67 17.94
C LEU A 188 3.78 -10.74 16.50
N PRO A 189 2.62 -10.12 16.23
CA PRO A 189 2.03 -10.11 14.91
C PRO A 189 2.84 -9.23 13.95
N ASP A 190 2.76 -9.43 12.63
CA ASP A 190 3.54 -8.65 11.67
C ASP A 190 3.23 -7.14 11.68
N LEU A 191 1.94 -6.79 11.70
CA LEU A 191 1.46 -5.44 11.45
C LEU A 191 0.45 -4.97 12.51
N TRP A 192 0.24 -3.65 12.57
CA TRP A 192 -0.89 -3.03 13.25
C TRP A 192 -1.43 -1.82 12.50
N GLY A 193 -2.63 -1.37 12.85
CA GLY A 193 -3.22 -0.12 12.35
C GLY A 193 -4.43 0.33 13.18
N ARG A 194 -5.03 1.46 12.82
CA ARG A 194 -6.27 1.98 13.44
C ARG A 194 -7.42 1.89 12.44
N HIS A 195 -8.56 1.36 12.91
CA HIS A 195 -9.79 1.33 12.13
C HIS A 195 -10.76 2.37 12.68
N GLU A 196 -10.93 3.49 11.96
CA GLU A 196 -11.68 4.64 12.47
C GLU A 196 -13.15 4.33 12.71
N ALA A 197 -13.80 3.62 11.79
CA ALA A 197 -15.23 3.29 11.93
C ALA A 197 -15.52 2.31 13.08
N GLU A 198 -14.56 1.48 13.46
CA GLU A 198 -14.68 0.61 14.63
C GLU A 198 -14.19 1.30 15.90
N ASN A 199 -13.48 2.43 15.75
CA ASN A 199 -12.70 3.08 16.79
C ASN A 199 -11.91 2.04 17.61
N ALA A 200 -11.09 1.23 16.93
CA ALA A 200 -10.32 0.14 17.52
C ALA A 200 -8.93 0.01 16.85
N TYR A 201 -7.96 -0.50 17.61
CA TYR A 201 -6.68 -0.92 17.03
C TYR A 201 -6.82 -2.29 16.38
N TRP A 202 -6.09 -2.55 15.31
CA TRP A 202 -6.01 -3.86 14.70
C TRP A 202 -4.60 -4.41 14.81
N LEU A 203 -4.49 -5.64 15.28
CA LEU A 203 -3.29 -6.46 15.23
C LEU A 203 -3.43 -7.44 14.08
N ILE A 204 -2.46 -7.48 13.18
CA ILE A 204 -2.58 -8.16 11.89
C ILE A 204 -1.40 -9.08 11.68
N GLU A 205 -1.69 -10.34 11.39
CA GLU A 205 -0.68 -11.34 11.06
C GLU A 205 -0.86 -11.82 9.62
N ALA A 206 0.23 -11.92 8.86
CA ALA A 206 0.21 -12.24 7.46
C ALA A 206 0.93 -13.56 7.17
N LYS A 207 0.21 -14.54 6.62
CA LYS A 207 0.80 -15.80 6.16
C LYS A 207 0.57 -15.97 4.67
N GLY A 208 1.62 -16.25 3.90
CA GLY A 208 1.47 -16.47 2.44
C GLY A 208 2.21 -17.68 1.87
N GLY A 209 1.77 -18.15 0.71
CA GLY A 209 2.29 -19.34 0.02
C GLY A 209 1.43 -20.59 0.26
N ASN A 210 2.03 -21.76 0.49
CA ASN A 210 1.26 -22.96 0.86
C ASN A 210 0.89 -22.93 2.36
N VAL A 211 -0.07 -22.07 2.71
CA VAL A 211 -0.51 -21.86 4.09
C VAL A 211 -1.31 -23.07 4.58
N ARG A 212 -0.74 -23.82 5.53
CA ARG A 212 -1.38 -24.97 6.21
C ARG A 212 -1.88 -24.57 7.60
N VAL A 213 -2.77 -25.38 8.19
CA VAL A 213 -3.36 -25.11 9.52
C VAL A 213 -2.32 -24.82 10.61
N LYS A 214 -1.19 -25.53 10.63
CA LYS A 214 -0.11 -25.27 11.60
C LYS A 214 0.37 -23.81 11.50
N ARG A 215 0.59 -23.32 10.27
CA ARG A 215 1.06 -21.95 10.03
C ARG A 215 0.02 -20.90 10.41
N LEU A 216 -1.27 -21.21 10.24
CA LEU A 216 -2.36 -20.35 10.73
C LEU A 216 -2.38 -20.31 12.26
N ARG A 217 -2.28 -21.46 12.93
CA ARG A 217 -2.20 -21.53 14.40
C ARG A 217 -0.98 -20.80 14.95
N ASP A 218 0.18 -20.96 14.32
CA ASP A 218 1.40 -20.24 14.71
C ASP A 218 1.21 -18.72 14.59
N GLY A 219 0.54 -18.26 13.52
CA GLY A 219 0.17 -16.86 13.34
C GLY A 219 -0.83 -16.35 14.40
N TRP A 220 -1.80 -17.19 14.78
CA TRP A 220 -2.74 -16.84 15.83
C TRP A 220 -2.08 -16.70 17.20
N VAL A 221 -1.09 -17.54 17.51
CA VAL A 221 -0.28 -17.41 18.73
C VAL A 221 0.48 -16.08 18.75
N GLN A 222 0.95 -15.59 17.60
CA GLN A 222 1.57 -14.25 17.51
C GLN A 222 0.55 -13.14 17.82
N LEU A 223 -0.67 -13.23 17.26
CA LEU A 223 -1.75 -12.29 17.57
C LEU A 223 -2.14 -12.30 19.05
N GLU A 224 -2.19 -13.48 19.69
CA GLU A 224 -2.40 -13.61 21.14
C GLU A 224 -1.27 -12.94 21.94
N GLY A 225 -0.03 -13.03 21.47
CA GLY A 225 1.12 -12.34 22.07
C GLY A 225 0.93 -10.82 22.09
N GLY A 226 0.61 -10.23 20.93
CA GLY A 226 0.32 -8.79 20.83
C GLY A 226 -0.92 -8.37 21.61
N SER A 227 -1.97 -9.20 21.60
CA SER A 227 -3.23 -8.93 22.30
C SER A 227 -3.05 -8.85 23.82
N LYS A 228 -2.16 -9.68 24.40
CA LYS A 228 -1.81 -9.59 25.83
C LYS A 228 -1.16 -8.26 26.20
N ILE A 229 -0.32 -7.71 25.32
CA ILE A 229 0.30 -6.39 25.53
C ILE A 229 -0.79 -5.31 25.46
N LEU A 230 -1.67 -5.39 24.47
CA LEU A 230 -2.73 -4.40 24.22
C LEU A 230 -3.99 -4.60 25.07
N GLY A 231 -3.97 -5.49 26.07
CA GLY A 231 -5.17 -6.02 26.73
C GLY A 231 -6.09 -4.98 27.39
N ALA A 232 -5.60 -3.77 27.64
CA ALA A 232 -6.40 -2.66 28.17
C ALA A 232 -7.28 -1.96 27.10
N TYR A 233 -6.98 -2.14 25.81
CA TYR A 233 -7.63 -1.43 24.72
C TYR A 233 -8.51 -2.35 23.88
N ALA A 234 -9.57 -1.77 23.31
CA ALA A 234 -10.39 -2.38 22.29
C ALA A 234 -9.54 -2.61 21.04
N HIS A 235 -9.48 -3.85 20.60
CA HIS A 235 -8.73 -4.20 19.41
C HIS A 235 -9.28 -5.42 18.69
N ARG A 236 -8.99 -5.51 17.41
CA ARG A 236 -9.28 -6.68 16.58
C ARG A 236 -8.00 -7.44 16.30
N ARG A 237 -8.06 -8.76 16.40
CA ARG A 237 -7.03 -9.67 15.90
C ARG A 237 -7.45 -10.12 14.51
N VAL A 238 -6.56 -9.99 13.52
CA VAL A 238 -6.84 -10.37 12.13
C VAL A 238 -5.68 -11.20 11.60
N LEU A 239 -5.92 -12.45 11.23
CA LEU A 239 -4.96 -13.32 10.57
C LEU A 239 -5.38 -13.48 9.11
N VAL A 240 -4.52 -13.03 8.20
CA VAL A 240 -4.74 -13.18 6.76
C VAL A 240 -3.85 -14.30 6.20
N GLY A 241 -4.49 -15.38 5.75
CA GLY A 241 -3.83 -16.52 5.11
C GLY A 241 -3.94 -16.48 3.59
N ALA A 242 -2.95 -15.91 2.91
CA ALA A 242 -2.85 -15.85 1.45
C ALA A 242 -2.32 -17.16 0.85
N SER A 243 -3.23 -18.07 0.51
CA SER A 243 -2.85 -19.42 0.11
C SER A 243 -2.81 -19.62 -1.40
N VAL A 244 -1.66 -20.03 -1.93
CA VAL A 244 -1.48 -20.43 -3.32
C VAL A 244 -0.61 -21.69 -3.41
N GLN A 245 -0.85 -22.52 -4.42
CA GLN A 245 -0.09 -23.75 -4.66
C GLN A 245 -0.15 -24.16 -6.14
N PRO A 246 0.80 -24.97 -6.64
CA PRO A 246 0.73 -25.54 -7.99
C PRO A 246 -0.62 -26.16 -8.32
N GLY A 247 -1.11 -25.90 -9.53
CA GLY A 247 -2.41 -26.38 -10.01
C GLY A 247 -3.63 -25.82 -9.25
N GLY A 248 -3.50 -24.69 -8.52
CA GLY A 248 -4.64 -24.04 -7.90
C GLY A 248 -4.53 -22.55 -7.67
N ASP A 249 -5.71 -21.94 -7.62
CA ASP A 249 -5.92 -20.51 -7.51
C ASP A 249 -5.56 -20.01 -6.10
N LEU A 250 -5.11 -18.76 -6.05
CA LEU A 250 -4.98 -17.97 -4.83
C LEU A 250 -6.34 -17.84 -4.16
N PHE A 251 -6.38 -18.07 -2.85
CA PHE A 251 -7.51 -17.73 -1.99
C PHE A 251 -7.02 -17.21 -0.65
N LEU A 252 -7.85 -16.45 0.05
CA LEU A 252 -7.55 -15.94 1.38
C LEU A 252 -8.39 -16.64 2.45
N THR A 253 -7.80 -16.84 3.63
CA THR A 253 -8.56 -16.90 4.88
C THR A 253 -8.40 -15.58 5.61
N VAL A 254 -9.49 -15.07 6.19
CA VAL A 254 -9.49 -13.95 7.12
C VAL A 254 -10.10 -14.49 8.40
N ASP A 255 -9.23 -14.86 9.33
CA ASP A 255 -9.59 -15.34 10.64
C ASP A 255 -9.53 -14.14 11.60
N HIS A 256 -10.60 -13.84 12.33
CA HIS A 256 -10.61 -12.66 13.20
C HIS A 256 -11.20 -12.94 14.57
N ASP A 257 -10.93 -12.02 15.50
CA ASP A 257 -11.59 -11.96 16.81
C ASP A 257 -11.57 -10.52 17.35
N HIS A 258 -12.57 -10.17 18.15
CA HIS A 258 -12.68 -8.85 18.77
C HIS A 258 -12.41 -8.93 20.28
N HIS A 259 -11.43 -8.15 20.73
CA HIS A 259 -11.13 -7.98 22.14
C HIS A 259 -11.76 -6.68 22.66
N PRO A 260 -12.65 -6.74 23.68
CA PRO A 260 -13.24 -5.54 24.26
C PRO A 260 -12.20 -4.76 25.09
N GLY A 261 -12.37 -3.46 25.24
CA GLY A 261 -11.48 -2.64 26.07
C GLY A 261 -11.74 -1.15 25.91
N ASN A 262 -10.78 -0.34 26.37
CA ASN A 262 -10.85 1.11 26.18
C ASN A 262 -10.65 1.49 24.71
N PRO A 263 -11.30 2.53 24.19
CA PRO A 263 -11.06 2.98 22.83
C PRO A 263 -9.57 3.35 22.63
N PRO A 264 -9.07 3.34 21.38
CA PRO A 264 -7.75 3.81 21.03
C PRO A 264 -7.47 5.20 21.59
N LEU A 265 -6.20 5.45 21.89
CA LEU A 265 -5.77 6.78 22.30
C LEU A 265 -6.13 7.81 21.21
N PRO A 266 -6.61 9.00 21.58
CA PRO A 266 -6.90 10.05 20.61
C PRO A 266 -5.62 10.45 19.87
N HIS A 267 -5.75 10.75 18.59
CA HIS A 267 -4.66 11.36 17.82
C HIS A 267 -4.30 12.74 18.41
N PRO A 268 -3.02 13.10 18.57
CA PRO A 268 -2.61 14.43 18.98
C PRO A 268 -3.10 15.49 17.96
N GLY A 269 -4.28 16.08 18.21
CA GLY A 269 -4.84 17.17 17.40
C GLY A 269 -5.94 16.79 16.40
N GLY A 270 -6.33 15.52 16.33
CA GLY A 270 -7.36 15.05 15.39
C GLY A 270 -8.79 15.51 15.76
N LYS A 271 -9.40 16.33 14.91
CA LYS A 271 -10.86 16.52 14.85
C LYS A 271 -11.37 15.86 13.57
N ILE A 272 -11.57 14.55 13.57
CA ILE A 272 -12.26 13.89 12.46
C ILE A 272 -13.76 13.81 12.83
N PRO A 273 -14.66 14.45 12.08
CA PRO A 273 -16.09 14.31 12.31
C PRO A 273 -16.54 12.86 11.99
N PRO A 274 -17.51 12.30 12.74
CA PRO A 274 -18.06 11.00 12.43
C PRO A 274 -18.71 11.01 11.03
N GLY A 275 -18.29 10.10 10.16
CA GLY A 275 -18.73 10.03 8.76
C GLY A 275 -18.16 8.81 8.04
N ALA A 276 -18.60 8.60 6.79
CA ALA A 276 -18.31 7.45 5.93
C ALA A 276 -16.83 6.98 5.94
N PRO A 277 -16.55 5.68 5.66
CA PRO A 277 -15.20 5.13 5.71
C PRO A 277 -14.24 5.90 4.79
N SER A 278 -13.33 6.65 5.40
CA SER A 278 -12.27 7.39 4.72
C SER A 278 -10.92 6.70 4.90
N THR A 279 -9.99 7.00 4.01
CA THR A 279 -8.58 6.65 4.15
C THR A 279 -7.79 7.87 4.62
N PRO A 280 -6.63 7.69 5.27
CA PRO A 280 -5.76 8.81 5.62
C PRO A 280 -5.48 9.72 4.41
N GLU A 281 -5.29 9.13 3.22
CA GLU A 281 -5.04 9.85 1.97
C GLU A 281 -6.18 10.79 1.54
N ASP A 282 -7.42 10.58 2.01
CA ASP A 282 -8.58 11.41 1.67
C ASP A 282 -8.59 12.78 2.40
N HIS A 283 -7.85 12.87 3.51
CA HIS A 283 -7.86 13.98 4.46
C HIS A 283 -6.48 14.59 4.72
N LEU A 284 -5.49 14.35 3.84
CA LEU A 284 -4.13 14.86 4.07
C LEU A 284 -4.07 16.38 4.23
N GLY A 285 -4.99 17.14 3.63
CA GLY A 285 -5.07 18.60 3.80
C GLY A 285 -5.61 19.08 5.15
N GLU A 286 -6.25 18.20 5.93
CA GLU A 286 -7.00 18.54 7.15
C GLU A 286 -6.38 17.90 8.40
N ASP A 287 -5.63 16.81 8.25
CA ASP A 287 -5.08 16.01 9.34
C ASP A 287 -3.55 15.83 9.22
N ASP A 288 -2.82 16.35 10.21
CA ASP A 288 -1.35 16.29 10.29
C ASP A 288 -0.83 14.87 10.55
N ASP A 289 -1.57 14.06 11.30
CA ASP A 289 -1.18 12.68 11.58
C ASP A 289 -1.39 11.81 10.34
N ALA A 290 -2.49 12.03 9.60
CA ALA A 290 -2.71 11.40 8.30
C ALA A 290 -1.62 11.79 7.29
N LEU A 291 -1.21 13.07 7.26
CA LEU A 291 -0.11 13.56 6.44
C LEU A 291 1.22 12.91 6.81
N MET A 292 1.56 12.88 8.10
CA MET A 292 2.80 12.26 8.58
C MET A 292 2.84 10.76 8.27
N GLY A 293 1.74 10.03 8.52
CA GLY A 293 1.63 8.61 8.22
C GLY A 293 1.76 8.32 6.72
N THR A 294 1.09 9.11 5.88
CA THR A 294 1.15 8.95 4.42
C THR A 294 2.52 9.33 3.87
N ALA A 295 3.14 10.40 4.35
CA ALA A 295 4.49 10.79 3.94
C ALA A 295 5.54 9.72 4.26
N ARG A 296 5.37 9.01 5.39
CA ARG A 296 6.19 7.84 5.75
C ARG A 296 5.91 6.65 4.82
N ALA A 297 4.64 6.30 4.62
CA ALA A 297 4.26 5.19 3.74
C ALA A 297 4.74 5.38 2.29
N GLN A 298 4.78 6.63 1.81
CA GLN A 298 5.27 6.98 0.47
C GLN A 298 6.76 7.29 0.39
N MET A 299 7.51 7.22 1.49
CA MET A 299 8.92 7.60 1.52
C MET A 299 9.75 6.78 0.52
N LEU A 300 9.43 5.49 0.34
CA LEU A 300 10.13 4.65 -0.63
C LEU A 300 9.91 5.12 -2.08
N THR A 301 8.66 5.44 -2.44
CA THR A 301 8.33 6.02 -3.76
C THR A 301 9.01 7.37 -3.94
N PHE A 302 8.99 8.22 -2.90
CA PHE A 302 9.65 9.53 -2.92
C PHE A 302 11.15 9.39 -3.19
N LEU A 303 11.86 8.52 -2.47
CA LEU A 303 13.30 8.32 -2.64
C LEU A 303 13.62 7.79 -4.04
N ALA A 304 12.81 6.89 -4.58
CA ALA A 304 12.95 6.42 -5.96
C ALA A 304 12.75 7.56 -6.98
N LEU A 305 11.72 8.39 -6.84
CA LEU A 305 11.50 9.54 -7.73
C LEU A 305 12.61 10.59 -7.61
N ARG A 306 13.04 10.89 -6.39
CA ARG A 306 14.11 11.86 -6.10
C ARG A 306 15.46 11.43 -6.69
N SER A 307 15.74 10.12 -6.68
CA SER A 307 17.00 9.56 -7.18
C SER A 307 16.97 9.19 -8.67
N ALA A 308 15.80 9.25 -9.31
CA ALA A 308 15.70 8.96 -10.73
C ALA A 308 16.43 10.01 -11.58
N PRO A 309 17.15 9.60 -12.65
CA PRO A 309 17.71 10.55 -13.62
C PRO A 309 16.60 11.42 -14.22
N ALA A 310 16.87 12.72 -14.41
CA ALA A 310 15.88 13.65 -14.96
C ALA A 310 15.31 13.22 -16.33
N SER A 311 16.12 12.52 -17.14
CA SER A 311 15.68 11.96 -18.43
C SER A 311 14.58 10.90 -18.32
N ARG A 312 14.40 10.28 -17.14
CA ARG A 312 13.36 9.27 -16.85
C ARG A 312 12.13 9.84 -16.14
N LEU A 313 12.23 11.05 -15.60
CA LEU A 313 11.11 11.72 -14.93
C LEU A 313 10.15 12.29 -15.96
N ARG A 314 8.85 12.11 -15.70
CA ARG A 314 7.75 12.69 -16.48
C ARG A 314 6.70 13.22 -15.52
N THR A 315 5.87 14.15 -15.95
CA THR A 315 4.64 14.45 -15.20
C THR A 315 3.41 13.96 -15.94
N VAL A 316 2.40 13.53 -15.19
CA VAL A 316 1.07 13.20 -15.73
C VAL A 316 0.05 14.19 -15.17
N ALA A 317 -0.90 14.59 -16.00
CA ALA A 317 -1.94 15.53 -15.57
C ALA A 317 -3.14 14.79 -14.98
N LEU A 318 -3.57 15.18 -13.78
CA LEU A 318 -4.77 14.69 -13.10
C LEU A 318 -5.67 15.87 -12.70
N SER A 319 -6.97 15.64 -12.53
CA SER A 319 -7.87 16.70 -12.05
C SER A 319 -7.37 17.29 -10.71
N SER A 320 -7.34 18.61 -10.54
CA SER A 320 -6.99 19.23 -9.25
C SER A 320 -8.05 18.98 -8.17
N ASP A 321 -9.28 18.65 -8.59
CA ASP A 321 -10.32 18.16 -7.69
C ASP A 321 -9.99 16.74 -7.20
N ARG A 322 -9.37 16.70 -6.02
CA ARG A 322 -8.99 15.48 -5.29
C ARG A 322 -10.18 14.63 -4.86
N THR A 323 -11.38 15.22 -4.72
CA THR A 323 -12.57 14.48 -4.27
C THR A 323 -12.98 13.39 -5.26
N THR A 324 -12.67 13.59 -6.55
CA THR A 324 -12.87 12.60 -7.61
C THR A 324 -12.07 11.32 -7.41
N ARG A 325 -10.94 11.39 -6.68
CA ARG A 325 -10.01 10.27 -6.44
C ARG A 325 -9.97 9.81 -4.99
N ARG A 326 -10.90 10.28 -4.16
CA ARG A 326 -11.06 9.75 -2.81
C ARG A 326 -11.45 8.29 -2.87
N ARG A 327 -11.19 7.56 -1.78
CA ARG A 327 -11.58 6.17 -1.64
C ARG A 327 -13.01 5.93 -2.12
N ARG A 328 -13.20 4.93 -2.98
CA ARG A 328 -14.52 4.53 -3.48
C ARG A 328 -14.90 3.15 -2.97
N ARG A 329 -16.14 2.74 -3.26
CA ARG A 329 -16.62 1.37 -3.02
C ARG A 329 -15.73 0.31 -3.70
N ASP A 330 -14.90 0.66 -4.68
CA ASP A 330 -14.14 -0.30 -5.48
C ASP A 330 -12.68 -0.49 -5.00
N GLY A 331 -12.18 0.30 -4.03
CA GLY A 331 -10.80 0.19 -3.53
C GLY A 331 -10.24 1.49 -2.92
N LEU A 332 -8.95 1.44 -2.55
CA LEU A 332 -8.13 2.60 -2.13
C LEU A 332 -7.82 3.51 -3.32
N THR A 333 -7.65 2.94 -4.51
CA THR A 333 -7.34 3.71 -5.72
C THR A 333 -8.55 3.89 -6.61
N THR A 334 -8.54 4.99 -7.39
CA THR A 334 -9.52 5.25 -8.44
C THR A 334 -8.89 4.94 -9.79
N PRO A 335 -9.38 3.92 -10.53
CA PRO A 335 -9.06 3.69 -11.94
C PRO A 335 -9.39 4.92 -12.78
N LEU A 336 -8.48 5.34 -13.67
CA LEU A 336 -8.63 6.59 -14.43
C LEU A 336 -9.22 6.40 -15.82
N GLU A 337 -9.34 5.17 -16.31
CA GLU A 337 -9.89 4.86 -17.64
C GLU A 337 -11.36 5.26 -17.78
N ASN A 338 -12.06 5.39 -16.66
CA ASN A 338 -13.46 5.82 -16.59
C ASN A 338 -13.64 7.09 -15.73
N ASP A 339 -12.55 7.78 -15.37
CA ASP A 339 -12.63 9.05 -14.66
C ASP A 339 -12.89 10.20 -15.65
N GLU A 340 -14.17 10.45 -15.94
CA GLU A 340 -14.61 11.46 -16.91
C GLU A 340 -13.98 12.83 -16.67
N ALA A 341 -13.79 13.23 -15.41
CA ALA A 341 -13.19 14.51 -15.05
C ALA A 341 -11.74 14.62 -15.55
N THR A 342 -10.92 13.61 -15.25
CA THR A 342 -9.52 13.56 -15.72
C THR A 342 -9.45 13.40 -17.23
N LEU A 343 -10.27 12.54 -17.84
CA LEU A 343 -10.29 12.33 -19.29
C LEU A 343 -10.67 13.60 -20.07
N ALA A 344 -11.72 14.30 -19.62
CA ALA A 344 -12.17 15.55 -20.25
C ALA A 344 -11.12 16.66 -20.07
N ALA A 345 -10.48 16.75 -18.91
CA ALA A 345 -9.44 17.73 -18.66
C ALA A 345 -8.17 17.46 -19.50
N ARG A 346 -7.71 16.21 -19.60
CA ARG A 346 -6.58 15.81 -20.46
C ARG A 346 -6.87 16.08 -21.94
N THR A 347 -8.10 15.84 -22.39
CA THR A 347 -8.50 16.10 -23.79
C THR A 347 -8.47 17.59 -24.11
N ARG A 348 -8.98 18.45 -23.22
CA ARG A 348 -8.85 19.91 -23.34
C ARG A 348 -7.37 20.31 -23.38
N ALA A 349 -6.54 19.70 -22.53
CA ALA A 349 -5.10 19.99 -22.49
C ALA A 349 -4.35 19.67 -23.76
N ARG A 350 -4.61 18.52 -24.36
CA ARG A 350 -4.01 18.16 -25.65
C ARG A 350 -4.38 19.14 -26.76
N GLY A 351 -5.66 19.51 -26.85
CA GLY A 351 -6.14 20.43 -27.88
C GLY A 351 -5.50 21.82 -27.82
N ALA A 352 -5.28 22.34 -26.61
CA ALA A 352 -4.68 23.66 -26.40
C ALA A 352 -3.14 23.66 -26.41
N ALA A 353 -2.49 22.52 -26.14
CA ALA A 353 -1.04 22.40 -26.07
C ALA A 353 -0.32 22.37 -27.44
N ILE A 354 -1.07 22.33 -28.55
CA ILE A 354 -0.52 22.26 -29.91
C ILE A 354 0.34 23.50 -30.18
N GLY A 355 1.66 23.31 -30.30
CA GLY A 355 2.62 24.37 -30.59
C GLY A 355 3.07 25.22 -29.40
N ALA A 356 2.54 24.99 -28.19
CA ALA A 356 3.01 25.64 -26.97
C ALA A 356 4.34 25.04 -26.48
N ASP A 357 5.19 25.85 -25.85
CA ASP A 357 6.36 25.38 -25.11
C ASP A 357 5.94 24.78 -23.74
N ASP A 358 6.85 24.05 -23.10
CA ASP A 358 6.52 23.33 -21.86
C ASP A 358 6.07 24.26 -20.71
N PRO A 359 6.71 25.42 -20.43
CA PRO A 359 6.23 26.34 -19.41
C PRO A 359 4.79 26.81 -19.64
N THR A 360 4.45 27.18 -20.89
CA THR A 360 3.08 27.62 -21.24
C THR A 360 2.08 26.47 -21.06
N ARG A 361 2.47 25.25 -21.43
CA ARG A 361 1.62 24.05 -21.24
C ARG A 361 1.29 23.82 -19.77
N TYR A 362 2.29 23.94 -18.89
CA TYR A 362 2.10 23.76 -17.45
C TYR A 362 1.17 24.82 -16.84
N GLU A 363 1.41 26.09 -17.14
CA GLU A 363 0.58 27.20 -16.63
C GLU A 363 -0.87 27.06 -17.08
N TRP A 364 -1.06 26.70 -18.35
CA TRP A 364 -2.37 26.48 -18.92
C TRP A 364 -3.07 25.25 -18.31
N ALA A 365 -2.36 24.13 -18.14
CA ALA A 365 -2.92 22.92 -17.53
C ALA A 365 -3.45 23.22 -16.12
N ARG A 366 -2.68 23.97 -15.32
CA ARG A 366 -3.12 24.42 -14.00
C ARG A 366 -4.32 25.36 -14.08
N ALA A 367 -4.34 26.29 -15.02
CA ALA A 367 -5.45 27.23 -15.20
C ALA A 367 -6.79 26.54 -15.53
N ILE A 368 -6.76 25.37 -16.18
CA ILE A 368 -7.98 24.58 -16.45
C ILE A 368 -8.32 23.54 -15.38
N GLY A 369 -7.61 23.55 -14.25
CA GLY A 369 -7.85 22.67 -13.11
C GLY A 369 -7.16 21.31 -13.21
N LEU A 370 -5.95 21.24 -13.77
CA LEU A 370 -5.10 20.06 -13.71
C LEU A 370 -3.94 20.25 -12.74
N ASP A 371 -3.69 19.23 -11.91
CA ASP A 371 -2.46 19.05 -11.16
C ASP A 371 -1.51 18.12 -11.93
N ASP A 372 -0.23 18.41 -11.82
CA ASP A 372 0.86 17.63 -12.40
C ASP A 372 1.51 16.73 -11.35
N PHE A 373 1.48 15.41 -11.59
CA PHE A 373 2.07 14.39 -10.73
C PHE A 373 3.40 13.95 -11.31
N LEU A 374 4.46 13.97 -10.51
CA LEU A 374 5.76 13.44 -10.93
C LEU A 374 5.70 11.92 -10.96
N THR A 375 6.19 11.35 -12.05
CA THR A 375 6.17 9.90 -12.27
C THR A 375 7.51 9.39 -12.78
N CYS A 376 7.79 8.12 -12.50
CA CYS A 376 8.89 7.37 -13.07
C CYS A 376 8.48 5.91 -13.21
N ARG A 377 8.86 5.26 -14.32
CA ARG A 377 8.84 3.80 -14.42
C ARG A 377 9.94 3.24 -13.53
N ILE A 378 9.60 2.28 -12.68
CA ILE A 378 10.56 1.56 -11.84
C ILE A 378 11.10 0.39 -12.67
N PRO A 379 12.38 0.41 -13.08
CA PRO A 379 12.93 -0.65 -13.91
C PRO A 379 12.88 -2.00 -13.16
N GLY A 380 12.46 -3.07 -13.85
CA GLY A 380 12.36 -4.41 -13.28
C GLY A 380 11.04 -4.73 -12.56
N THR A 381 10.10 -3.77 -12.48
CA THR A 381 8.73 -4.01 -11.99
C THR A 381 7.65 -3.61 -12.98
N GLU A 382 8.03 -2.98 -14.10
CA GLU A 382 7.16 -2.38 -15.12
C GLU A 382 6.10 -1.39 -14.62
N LEU A 383 6.13 -1.10 -13.33
CA LEU A 383 5.23 -0.20 -12.64
C LEU A 383 5.73 1.23 -12.80
N GLN A 384 4.87 2.11 -13.28
CA GLN A 384 5.04 3.55 -13.16
C GLN A 384 4.45 3.99 -11.83
N LEU A 385 5.25 4.64 -11.00
CA LEU A 385 4.82 5.21 -9.73
C LEU A 385 4.95 6.71 -9.78
N GLY A 386 4.09 7.39 -9.02
CA GLY A 386 4.12 8.84 -8.94
C GLY A 386 3.44 9.42 -7.71
N MET A 387 3.64 10.71 -7.52
CA MET A 387 3.00 11.49 -6.46
C MET A 387 2.85 12.94 -6.87
N SER A 388 1.94 13.64 -6.21
CA SER A 388 1.72 15.07 -6.41
C SER A 388 2.91 15.90 -5.91
N ARG A 389 2.96 17.17 -6.32
CA ARG A 389 3.91 18.16 -5.80
C ARG A 389 3.79 18.35 -4.29
N ARG A 390 2.56 18.39 -3.76
CA ARG A 390 2.29 18.57 -2.33
C ARG A 390 2.87 17.42 -1.51
N LEU A 391 2.57 16.18 -1.89
CA LEU A 391 3.09 15.01 -1.18
C LEU A 391 4.60 14.86 -1.35
N PHE A 392 5.14 15.15 -2.54
CA PHE A 392 6.59 15.16 -2.76
C PHE A 392 7.30 16.17 -1.83
N ALA A 393 6.76 17.39 -1.69
CA ALA A 393 7.30 18.41 -0.79
C ALA A 393 7.23 17.99 0.68
N ALA A 394 6.13 17.35 1.09
CA ALA A 394 5.97 16.77 2.43
C ALA A 394 7.03 15.70 2.72
N CYS A 395 7.18 14.72 1.82
CA CYS A 395 8.21 13.68 1.92
C CYS A 395 9.63 14.27 1.90
N ALA A 396 9.89 15.29 1.08
CA ALA A 396 11.19 15.97 1.04
C ALA A 396 11.53 16.70 2.35
N GLN A 397 10.54 17.29 3.02
CA GLN A 397 10.72 17.89 4.33
C GLN A 397 10.93 16.82 5.41
N LEU A 398 10.14 15.75 5.42
CA LEU A 398 10.29 14.65 6.36
C LEU A 398 11.67 13.99 6.22
N HIS A 399 12.10 13.70 4.99
CA HIS A 399 13.41 13.12 4.70
C HIS A 399 14.57 13.99 5.22
N ARG A 400 14.48 15.32 5.13
CA ARG A 400 15.49 16.24 5.69
C ARG A 400 15.53 16.18 7.21
N GLU A 401 14.38 16.09 7.87
CA GLU A 401 14.32 15.96 9.33
C GLU A 401 14.86 14.59 9.78
N ASP A 402 14.57 13.54 9.01
CA ASP A 402 15.06 12.18 9.23
C ASP A 402 16.58 12.09 9.07
N GLN A 403 17.16 12.78 8.08
CA GLN A 403 18.62 12.90 7.96
C GLN A 403 19.24 13.55 9.20
N ALA A 404 18.66 14.65 9.69
CA ALA A 404 19.15 15.32 10.90
C ALA A 404 19.00 14.47 12.18
N ILE A 405 18.04 13.54 12.23
CA ILE A 405 17.93 12.55 13.32
C ILE A 405 19.00 11.47 13.17
N ALA A 406 19.19 10.94 11.97
CA ALA A 406 20.18 9.90 11.68
C ALA A 406 21.61 10.37 11.98
N GLU A 407 21.96 11.61 11.65
CA GLU A 407 23.25 12.23 11.97
C GLU A 407 23.54 12.31 13.48
N ARG A 408 22.50 12.30 14.31
CA ARG A 408 22.62 12.30 15.78
C ARG A 408 22.46 10.92 16.40
N THR A 409 22.16 9.89 15.59
CA THR A 409 21.93 8.53 16.08
C THR A 409 23.12 7.62 15.79
N PRO A 410 23.87 7.17 16.83
CA PRO A 410 24.99 6.24 16.64
C PRO A 410 24.59 5.00 15.84
N GLY A 411 25.42 4.63 14.85
CA GLY A 411 25.18 3.50 13.97
C GLY A 411 24.38 3.80 12.70
N MET A 412 23.71 4.96 12.62
CA MET A 412 23.05 5.44 11.39
C MET A 412 23.70 6.67 10.77
N ARG A 413 24.74 7.20 11.41
CA ARG A 413 25.58 8.25 10.86
C ARG A 413 26.29 7.77 9.61
N ALA A 414 26.57 8.68 8.68
CA ALA A 414 27.25 8.32 7.44
C ALA A 414 28.63 7.71 7.74
N GLU A 415 29.36 8.26 8.73
CA GLU A 415 30.68 7.79 9.16
C GLU A 415 30.69 6.43 9.87
N ASP A 416 29.55 5.97 10.40
CA ASP A 416 29.46 4.69 11.11
C ASP A 416 29.33 3.51 10.12
N ARG A 417 29.06 3.77 8.83
CA ARG A 417 28.88 2.72 7.80
C ARG A 417 30.16 2.06 7.33
N ASP A 418 31.29 2.77 7.37
CA ASP A 418 32.58 2.23 6.91
C ASP A 418 33.26 1.36 7.98
N ARG A 419 32.64 1.21 9.16
CA ARG A 419 33.13 0.41 10.30
C ARG A 419 32.48 -0.97 10.38
N VAL A 420 32.27 -1.63 9.26
CA VAL A 420 31.76 -3.01 9.25
C VAL A 420 32.90 -3.93 9.70
N GLU A 421 32.80 -4.50 10.90
CA GLU A 421 33.66 -5.59 11.34
C GLU A 421 33.33 -6.85 10.50
N GLU A 422 34.34 -7.38 9.78
CA GLU A 422 34.19 -8.44 8.77
C GLU A 422 33.75 -9.82 9.32
N ASP A 423 33.64 -9.99 10.65
CA ASP A 423 33.38 -11.29 11.31
C ASP A 423 32.14 -11.32 12.22
N ALA A 424 31.15 -10.44 12.01
CA ALA A 424 29.95 -10.47 12.84
C ALA A 424 28.95 -11.57 12.44
N ASP A 425 28.50 -12.35 13.42
CA ASP A 425 27.35 -13.26 13.32
C ASP A 425 26.12 -12.55 12.72
N GLU A 426 25.47 -13.17 11.72
CA GLU A 426 24.31 -12.61 11.00
C GLU A 426 23.18 -12.21 11.96
N ASP A 427 22.97 -13.01 13.01
CA ASP A 427 21.95 -12.74 14.03
C ASP A 427 22.31 -11.51 14.88
N ALA A 428 23.58 -11.35 15.22
CA ALA A 428 24.07 -10.18 15.95
C ALA A 428 23.99 -8.91 15.09
N GLU A 429 24.27 -9.00 13.80
CA GLU A 429 24.11 -7.88 12.88
C GLU A 429 22.64 -7.48 12.71
N LEU A 430 21.74 -8.46 12.57
CA LEU A 430 20.30 -8.21 12.50
C LEU A 430 19.79 -7.52 13.76
N GLU A 431 20.23 -7.95 14.94
CA GLU A 431 19.84 -7.36 16.22
C GLU A 431 20.38 -5.93 16.38
N ARG A 432 21.62 -5.66 15.93
CA ARG A 432 22.17 -4.30 15.87
C ARG A 432 21.34 -3.39 14.99
N ARG A 433 21.01 -3.82 13.76
CA ARG A 433 20.19 -3.04 12.81
C ARG A 433 18.78 -2.76 13.38
N ARG A 434 18.17 -3.75 14.04
CA ARG A 434 16.89 -3.56 14.75
C ARG A 434 17.00 -2.55 15.88
N THR A 435 18.05 -2.63 16.70
CA THR A 435 18.29 -1.66 17.78
C THR A 435 18.51 -0.25 17.25
N GLN A 436 19.27 -0.08 16.17
CA GLN A 436 19.47 1.22 15.53
C GLN A 436 18.15 1.78 15.01
N GLY A 437 17.39 0.99 14.25
CA GLY A 437 16.06 1.38 13.78
C GLY A 437 15.11 1.76 14.92
N ARG A 438 15.17 1.03 16.04
CA ARG A 438 14.41 1.37 17.26
C ARG A 438 14.75 2.76 17.79
N ILE A 439 16.04 3.06 17.98
CA ILE A 439 16.50 4.35 18.52
C ILE A 439 16.13 5.49 17.55
N PHE A 440 16.24 5.25 16.24
CA PHE A 440 15.79 6.21 15.24
C PHE A 440 14.33 6.62 15.44
N ARG A 441 13.46 5.61 15.58
CA ARG A 441 12.01 5.81 15.69
C ARG A 441 11.63 6.56 16.95
N GLU A 442 12.24 6.21 18.07
CA GLU A 442 12.05 6.93 19.33
C GLU A 442 12.38 8.41 19.16
N GLN A 443 13.54 8.74 18.58
CA GLN A 443 13.91 10.13 18.31
C GLN A 443 13.00 10.83 17.30
N GLN A 444 12.48 10.10 16.32
CA GLN A 444 11.55 10.63 15.33
C GLN A 444 10.19 10.98 15.96
N GLU A 445 9.66 10.12 16.83
CA GLU A 445 8.42 10.38 17.57
C GLU A 445 8.60 11.50 18.62
N ASP A 446 9.72 11.51 19.35
CA ASP A 446 10.06 12.62 20.27
C ASP A 446 10.13 13.96 19.54
N ALA A 447 10.62 13.96 18.30
CA ALA A 447 10.70 15.15 17.46
C ALA A 447 9.40 15.48 16.71
N ARG A 448 8.37 14.60 16.75
CA ARG A 448 7.13 14.74 15.98
C ARG A 448 6.43 16.10 16.18
N PRO A 449 6.28 16.65 17.40
CA PRO A 449 5.63 17.94 17.61
C PRO A 449 6.30 19.10 16.86
N ARG A 450 7.62 18.98 16.60
CA ARG A 450 8.40 19.96 15.84
C ARG A 450 8.38 19.68 14.33
N ILE A 451 8.38 18.41 13.93
CA ILE A 451 8.45 17.97 12.53
C ILE A 451 7.10 18.14 11.83
N ALA A 452 5.99 17.74 12.46
CA ALA A 452 4.67 17.73 11.84
C ALA A 452 4.25 19.11 11.26
N PRO A 453 4.39 20.24 11.99
CA PRO A 453 4.07 21.56 11.43
C PRO A 453 4.95 21.95 10.23
N ARG A 454 6.21 21.48 10.19
CA ARG A 454 7.11 21.74 9.06
C ARG A 454 6.71 20.95 7.83
N VAL A 455 6.33 19.69 8.03
CA VAL A 455 5.83 18.81 6.96
C VAL A 455 4.52 19.37 6.39
N ARG A 456 3.58 19.81 7.25
CA ARG A 456 2.38 20.55 6.84
C ARG A 456 2.71 21.77 5.99
N ALA A 457 3.59 22.65 6.48
CA ALA A 457 3.97 23.85 5.74
C ALA A 457 4.63 23.53 4.38
N ALA A 458 5.39 22.43 4.27
CA ALA A 458 5.94 21.98 3.00
C ALA A 458 4.86 21.44 2.05
N TYR A 459 3.93 20.63 2.58
CA TYR A 459 2.79 20.10 1.83
C TYR A 459 1.92 21.22 1.23
N ASP A 460 1.70 22.30 1.98
CA ASP A 460 0.90 23.44 1.50
C ASP A 460 1.67 24.29 0.48
N ARG A 461 2.98 24.53 0.68
CA ARG A 461 3.80 25.25 -0.31
C ARG A 461 3.93 24.49 -1.64
N GLY A 462 3.97 23.16 -1.59
CA GLY A 462 4.08 22.30 -2.76
C GLY A 462 2.96 22.49 -3.80
N ASP A 463 1.81 23.06 -3.39
CA ASP A 463 0.72 23.41 -4.30
C ASP A 463 1.14 24.50 -5.31
N THR A 464 2.02 25.40 -4.87
CA THR A 464 2.48 26.56 -5.65
C THR A 464 3.88 26.38 -6.26
N GLU A 465 4.72 25.54 -5.65
CA GLU A 465 6.09 25.30 -6.13
C GLU A 465 6.10 24.55 -7.47
N ARG A 466 7.10 24.82 -8.32
CA ARG A 466 7.34 24.10 -9.58
C ARG A 466 8.27 22.90 -9.37
N TRP A 467 8.30 21.95 -10.29
CA TRP A 467 9.16 20.76 -10.11
C TRP A 467 10.64 21.11 -10.09
N ASN A 468 11.07 22.09 -10.87
CA ASN A 468 12.46 22.58 -10.83
C ASN A 468 12.88 23.17 -9.48
N GLN A 469 11.93 23.56 -8.61
CA GLN A 469 12.21 24.01 -7.24
C GLN A 469 12.25 22.84 -6.25
N LEU A 470 11.51 21.77 -6.54
CA LEU A 470 11.40 20.59 -5.69
C LEU A 470 12.49 19.54 -5.97
N LEU A 471 12.92 19.43 -7.23
CA LEU A 471 13.82 18.37 -7.69
C LEU A 471 15.30 18.74 -7.49
N PRO A 472 16.15 17.78 -7.05
CA PRO A 472 17.59 18.01 -6.94
C PRO A 472 18.27 18.41 -8.27
N SER A 473 17.72 17.98 -9.40
CA SER A 473 18.24 18.31 -10.74
C SER A 473 17.98 19.76 -11.15
N ALA A 474 17.07 20.46 -10.47
CA ALA A 474 16.55 21.77 -10.88
C ALA A 474 16.00 21.81 -12.33
N GLN A 475 15.63 20.65 -12.88
CA GLN A 475 15.05 20.53 -14.22
C GLN A 475 13.55 20.31 -14.11
N GLU A 476 12.77 21.04 -14.92
CA GLU A 476 11.34 20.78 -15.05
C GLU A 476 11.16 19.51 -15.91
N PRO A 477 10.53 18.44 -15.39
CA PRO A 477 10.22 17.27 -16.21
C PRO A 477 9.21 17.66 -17.30
N PRO A 478 9.13 16.95 -18.42
CA PRO A 478 8.12 17.23 -19.43
C PRO A 478 6.74 16.71 -19.00
N LEU A 479 5.70 17.46 -19.39
CA LEU A 479 4.29 17.08 -19.19
C LEU A 479 3.86 16.06 -20.24
N ASP A 480 3.56 14.85 -19.81
CA ASP A 480 3.03 13.81 -20.69
C ASP A 480 1.52 13.99 -20.84
N LEU A 481 1.13 14.50 -22.00
CA LEU A 481 -0.26 14.56 -22.46
C LEU A 481 -0.53 13.54 -23.56
N THR A 482 0.38 12.59 -23.81
CA THR A 482 0.19 11.57 -24.85
C THR A 482 -0.89 10.59 -24.41
N GLU A 483 -1.75 10.19 -25.34
CA GLU A 483 -2.67 9.09 -25.09
C GLU A 483 -1.92 7.76 -25.12
N HIS A 484 -2.09 6.98 -24.05
CA HIS A 484 -1.55 5.63 -23.93
C HIS A 484 -2.72 4.66 -23.74
N PRO A 485 -3.36 4.19 -24.83
CA PRO A 485 -4.59 3.38 -24.74
C PRO A 485 -4.40 2.04 -24.02
N ASP A 486 -3.16 1.53 -24.00
CA ASP A 486 -2.81 0.26 -23.33
C ASP A 486 -2.34 0.46 -21.87
N LEU A 487 -2.36 1.69 -21.35
CA LEU A 487 -1.94 2.02 -19.99
C LEU A 487 -3.12 1.95 -19.03
N LEU A 488 -3.01 1.11 -18.00
CA LEU A 488 -3.98 0.98 -16.93
C LEU A 488 -3.52 1.86 -15.77
N GLU A 489 -4.24 2.97 -15.56
CA GLU A 489 -3.85 4.01 -14.61
C GLU A 489 -4.75 3.99 -13.37
N ALA A 490 -4.17 4.21 -12.20
CA ALA A 490 -4.90 4.41 -10.95
C ALA A 490 -4.27 5.55 -10.15
N ALA A 491 -5.09 6.26 -9.39
CA ALA A 491 -4.60 7.29 -8.51
C ALA A 491 -5.43 7.38 -7.23
N THR A 492 -4.77 7.85 -6.17
CA THR A 492 -5.42 8.37 -4.97
C THR A 492 -5.46 9.90 -5.09
N PRO A 493 -5.87 10.65 -4.05
CA PRO A 493 -5.76 12.11 -4.07
C PRO A 493 -4.34 12.63 -4.33
N GLU A 494 -3.30 11.88 -3.92
CA GLU A 494 -1.91 12.36 -3.91
C GLU A 494 -0.88 11.38 -4.48
N THR A 495 -1.26 10.14 -4.78
CA THR A 495 -0.38 9.13 -5.40
C THR A 495 -0.92 8.67 -6.75
N TYR A 496 -0.02 8.21 -7.60
CA TYR A 496 -0.32 7.70 -8.93
C TYR A 496 0.40 6.38 -9.16
N LEU A 497 -0.26 5.47 -9.87
CA LEU A 497 0.36 4.26 -10.37
C LEU A 497 -0.20 3.88 -11.73
N ALA A 498 0.64 3.30 -12.57
CA ALA A 498 0.19 2.76 -13.85
C ALA A 498 1.03 1.57 -14.28
N LEU A 499 0.43 0.69 -15.07
CA LEU A 499 1.10 -0.43 -15.73
C LEU A 499 0.53 -0.63 -17.12
N ARG A 500 1.26 -1.30 -18.01
CA ARG A 500 0.73 -1.60 -19.34
C ARG A 500 -0.07 -2.90 -19.29
N GLN A 501 -1.07 -2.99 -20.17
CA GLN A 501 -1.87 -4.20 -20.32
C GLN A 501 -1.02 -5.42 -20.70
N GLU A 502 0.06 -5.23 -21.47
CA GLU A 502 1.01 -6.30 -21.84
C GLU A 502 1.78 -6.87 -20.64
N ASP A 503 1.93 -6.09 -19.56
CA ASP A 503 2.64 -6.47 -18.34
C ASP A 503 1.75 -7.28 -17.37
N LEU A 504 0.46 -7.47 -17.68
CA LEU A 504 -0.44 -8.21 -16.80
C LEU A 504 0.02 -9.65 -16.56
N PRO A 505 -0.19 -10.20 -15.34
CA PRO A 505 0.25 -11.55 -14.99
C PRO A 505 -0.20 -12.61 -16.00
N GLN A 506 0.75 -13.19 -16.73
CA GLN A 506 0.46 -14.25 -17.69
C GLN A 506 0.55 -15.61 -17.00
N ARG A 507 -0.44 -16.49 -17.22
CA ARG A 507 -0.40 -17.86 -16.67
C ARG A 507 0.76 -18.70 -17.23
N GLY A 508 1.28 -18.37 -18.42
CA GLY A 508 2.01 -19.31 -19.26
C GLY A 508 1.07 -20.40 -19.77
N ARG A 509 1.20 -20.81 -21.04
CA ARG A 509 0.39 -21.90 -21.58
C ARG A 509 0.86 -23.25 -21.08
#